data_AF-A0A7V3JRW4-F1
#
_entry.id   AF-A0A7V3JRW4-F1
#
_cell.length_a   1.000
_cell.length_b   1.000
_cell.length_c   1.000
_cell.angle_alpha   90.00
_cell.angle_beta   90.00
_cell.angle_gamma   90.00
#
_symmetry.space_group_name_H-M   'P 1'
#
loop_
_entity.id
_entity.type
_entity.pdbx_description
1 polymer ?
#
loop_
_entity_poly.entity_id
_entity_poly.type
_entity_poly.pdbx_seq_one_letter_code
_entity_poly.pdbx_strand_id
1 'polypeptide(L)'
;MIEEVQGLKKGEREFMKHFEEHPHFESLRKEIKKEEEAKKEISAFLKNLSEEIEKLPEIKREAEIHHESLEDISSILAQAVYTALENGILEGIAFIKKLQNPYLLDQFHDILAGHFYDLLIKRGKLKPLK
;
A
#
# COMPACT_ATOMS: atom_id res chain seq x y z
N MET A 1 -13.56 8.15 27.40
CA MET A 1 -14.51 7.50 28.32
C MET A 1 -13.83 6.22 28.77
N ILE A 2 -13.47 6.13 30.05
CA ILE A 2 -12.78 4.95 30.59
C ILE A 2 -13.88 3.97 30.97
N GLU A 3 -14.13 2.98 30.10
CA GLU A 3 -14.95 1.84 30.49
C GLU A 3 -14.20 1.05 31.55
N GLU A 4 -14.91 0.73 32.64
CA GLU A 4 -14.38 0.02 33.79
C GLU A 4 -13.76 -1.32 33.37
N VAL A 5 -12.44 -1.42 33.53
CA VAL A 5 -11.69 -2.64 33.28
C VAL A 5 -11.88 -3.61 34.46
N GLN A 6 -13.06 -4.22 34.56
CA GLN A 6 -13.34 -5.29 35.51
C GLN A 6 -12.85 -6.63 34.94
N GLY A 7 -11.70 -7.12 35.41
CA GLY A 7 -11.19 -8.45 35.06
C GLY A 7 -9.67 -8.64 35.12
N LEU A 8 -8.88 -7.57 35.15
CA LEU A 8 -7.41 -7.67 35.11
C LEU A 8 -6.80 -8.06 36.47
N LYS A 9 -5.88 -9.03 36.42
CA LYS A 9 -5.03 -9.42 37.55
C LYS A 9 -4.13 -8.25 37.96
N LYS A 10 -3.62 -8.28 39.20
CA LYS A 10 -2.81 -7.18 39.76
C LYS A 10 -1.61 -6.80 38.86
N GLY A 11 -0.87 -7.79 38.36
CA GLY A 11 0.29 -7.56 37.49
C GLY A 11 -0.09 -6.96 36.12
N GLU A 12 -1.24 -7.30 35.58
CA GLU A 12 -1.72 -6.73 34.31
C GLU A 12 -2.09 -5.25 34.47
N ARG A 13 -2.67 -4.87 35.61
CA ARG A 13 -2.94 -3.47 35.94
C ARG A 13 -1.66 -2.66 36.12
N GLU A 14 -0.67 -3.22 36.80
CA GLU A 14 0.64 -2.56 36.96
C GLU A 14 1.36 -2.41 35.62
N PHE A 15 1.30 -3.43 34.75
CA PHE A 15 1.84 -3.37 33.40
C PHE A 15 1.17 -2.28 32.55
N MET A 16 -0.17 -2.25 32.50
CA MET A 16 -0.90 -1.24 31.71
C MET A 16 -0.60 0.17 32.20
N LYS A 17 -0.56 0.37 33.52
CA LYS A 17 -0.17 1.66 34.09
C LYS A 17 1.24 2.06 33.68
N HIS A 18 2.21 1.13 33.73
CA HIS A 18 3.57 1.41 33.30
C HIS A 18 3.65 1.70 31.80
N PHE A 19 2.92 0.95 30.97
CA PHE A 19 2.84 1.15 29.53
C PHE A 19 2.24 2.53 29.18
N GLU A 20 1.21 2.96 29.90
CA GLU A 20 0.53 4.26 29.73
C GLU A 20 1.28 5.45 30.36
N GLU A 21 2.18 5.24 31.31
CA GLU A 21 2.92 6.34 31.96
C GLU A 21 4.35 6.47 31.42
N HIS A 22 4.94 5.40 30.88
CA HIS A 22 6.36 5.38 30.52
C HIS A 22 6.64 6.05 29.15
N PRO A 23 7.52 7.07 29.05
CA PRO A 23 7.78 7.84 27.82
C PRO A 23 8.22 7.00 26.62
N HIS A 24 8.89 5.88 26.87
CA HIS A 24 9.35 4.95 25.83
C HIS A 24 8.21 4.42 24.92
N PHE A 25 6.98 4.36 25.43
CA PHE A 25 5.82 3.87 24.68
C PHE A 25 4.96 4.99 24.09
N GLU A 26 5.38 6.25 24.19
CA GLU A 26 4.62 7.39 23.67
C GLU A 26 4.39 7.31 22.16
N SER A 27 5.38 6.81 21.40
CA SER A 27 5.26 6.58 19.96
C SER A 27 4.22 5.52 19.61
N LEU A 28 4.13 4.45 20.41
CA LEU A 28 3.13 3.39 20.23
C LEU A 28 1.71 3.85 20.55
N ARG A 29 1.55 4.90 21.37
CA ARG A 29 0.24 5.52 21.69
C ARG A 29 -0.22 6.50 20.62
N LYS A 30 0.71 7.09 19.86
CA LYS A 30 0.43 8.19 18.93
C LYS A 30 -0.18 7.76 17.60
N GLU A 31 -0.17 6.48 17.24
CA GLU A 31 -0.54 6.04 15.89
C GLU A 31 -1.76 5.14 15.81
N ILE A 32 -2.84 5.50 16.50
CA ILE A 32 -4.18 5.07 16.08
C ILE A 32 -4.80 6.27 15.35
N LYS A 33 -4.49 6.42 14.05
CA LYS A 33 -5.25 7.33 13.19
C LYS A 33 -6.72 6.93 13.24
N LYS A 34 -7.63 7.91 13.24
CA LYS A 34 -9.06 7.61 13.14
C LYS A 34 -9.28 6.84 11.84
N GLU A 35 -10.04 5.75 11.90
CA GLU A 35 -10.29 4.86 10.75
C GLU A 35 -10.73 5.63 9.48
N GLU A 36 -11.58 6.65 9.66
CA GLU A 36 -12.03 7.52 8.57
C GLU A 36 -10.93 8.37 7.92
N GLU A 37 -9.95 8.83 8.70
CA GLU A 37 -8.82 9.60 8.20
C GLU A 37 -7.86 8.68 7.42
N ALA A 38 -7.59 7.49 7.95
CA ALA A 38 -6.77 6.49 7.27
C ALA A 38 -7.41 6.05 5.93
N LYS A 39 -8.72 5.80 5.90
CA LYS A 39 -9.44 5.48 4.65
C LYS A 39 -9.33 6.58 3.60
N LYS A 40 -9.45 7.84 4.02
CA LYS A 40 -9.31 8.99 3.11
C LYS A 40 -7.91 9.11 2.53
N GLU A 41 -6.88 8.91 3.35
CA GLU A 41 -5.49 8.92 2.88
C GLU A 41 -5.23 7.81 1.87
N ILE A 42 -5.67 6.58 2.16
CA ILE A 42 -5.53 5.43 1.25
C ILE A 42 -6.28 5.69 -0.06
N SER A 43 -7.51 6.18 0.02
CA SER A 43 -8.31 6.52 -1.18
C SER A 43 -7.63 7.59 -2.03
N ALA A 44 -7.10 8.65 -1.40
CA ALA A 44 -6.37 9.70 -2.11
C ALA A 44 -5.09 9.18 -2.75
N PHE A 45 -4.34 8.31 -2.05
CA PHE A 45 -3.15 7.66 -2.56
C PHE A 45 -3.46 6.81 -3.80
N LEU A 46 -4.45 5.92 -3.70
CA LEU A 46 -4.86 5.04 -4.81
C LEU A 46 -5.33 5.84 -6.02
N LYS A 47 -6.10 6.91 -5.78
CA LYS A 47 -6.55 7.79 -6.86
C LYS A 47 -5.37 8.44 -7.58
N ASN A 48 -4.46 9.08 -6.84
CA ASN A 48 -3.29 9.72 -7.45
C ASN A 48 -2.43 8.72 -8.22
N LEU A 49 -2.23 7.53 -7.65
CA LEU A 49 -1.47 6.47 -8.29
C LEU A 49 -2.15 5.96 -9.58
N SER A 50 -3.47 5.78 -9.57
CA SER A 50 -4.21 5.41 -10.78
C SER A 50 -4.06 6.47 -11.88
N GLU A 51 -4.21 7.76 -11.56
CA GLU A 51 -4.02 8.86 -12.52
C GLU A 51 -2.60 8.94 -13.09
N GLU A 52 -1.58 8.53 -12.32
CA GLU A 52 -0.20 8.43 -12.80
C GLU A 52 -0.03 7.25 -13.75
N ILE A 53 -0.57 6.08 -13.39
CA ILE A 53 -0.52 4.86 -14.21
C ILE A 53 -1.24 5.08 -15.56
N GLU A 54 -2.38 5.77 -15.57
CA GLU A 54 -3.10 6.09 -16.81
C GLU A 54 -2.30 6.96 -17.78
N LYS A 55 -1.37 7.77 -17.27
CA LYS A 55 -0.54 8.65 -18.11
C LYS A 55 0.62 7.90 -18.77
N LEU A 56 0.93 6.69 -18.32
CA LEU A 56 1.99 5.87 -18.89
C LEU A 56 1.61 5.42 -20.31
N PRO A 57 2.45 5.71 -21.34
CA PRO A 57 2.13 5.38 -22.72
C PRO A 57 2.02 3.87 -22.96
N GLU A 58 2.80 3.06 -22.25
CA GLU A 58 2.73 1.61 -22.25
C GLU A 58 1.34 1.11 -21.83
N ILE A 59 0.78 1.65 -20.73
CA ILE A 59 -0.53 1.23 -20.22
C ILE A 59 -1.65 1.60 -21.19
N LYS A 60 -1.59 2.80 -21.79
CA LYS A 60 -2.58 3.23 -22.79
C LYS A 60 -2.61 2.31 -24.01
N ARG A 61 -1.44 1.92 -24.51
CA ARG A 61 -1.33 1.04 -25.69
C ARG A 61 -1.91 -0.34 -25.41
N GLU A 62 -1.56 -0.91 -24.26
CA GLU A 62 -2.06 -2.24 -23.88
C GLU A 62 -3.58 -2.23 -23.68
N ALA A 63 -4.15 -1.18 -23.06
CA ALA A 63 -5.59 -1.03 -22.92
C ALA A 63 -6.30 -0.97 -24.30
N GLU A 64 -5.71 -0.27 -25.27
CA GLU A 64 -6.23 -0.23 -26.66
C GLU A 64 -6.15 -1.59 -27.36
N ILE A 65 -5.03 -2.31 -27.21
CA ILE A 65 -4.77 -3.62 -27.84
C ILE A 65 -5.71 -4.69 -27.27
N HIS A 66 -5.93 -4.68 -25.96
CA HIS A 66 -6.74 -5.66 -25.25
C HIS A 66 -8.22 -5.26 -25.13
N HIS A 67 -8.60 -4.09 -25.67
CA HIS A 67 -9.95 -3.54 -25.62
C HIS A 67 -10.54 -3.43 -24.20
N GLU A 68 -9.69 -3.10 -23.24
CA GLU A 68 -10.06 -2.95 -21.85
C GLU A 68 -10.11 -1.49 -21.43
N SER A 69 -10.91 -1.23 -20.40
CA SER A 69 -11.03 0.12 -19.84
C SER A 69 -9.70 0.52 -19.21
N LEU A 70 -9.15 1.65 -19.68
CA LEU A 70 -7.92 2.22 -19.13
C LEU A 70 -8.07 2.53 -17.63
N GLU A 71 -9.27 2.98 -17.21
CA GLU A 71 -9.60 3.28 -15.82
C GLU A 71 -9.62 2.00 -14.96
N ASP A 72 -10.13 0.89 -15.50
CA ASP A 72 -10.15 -0.38 -14.75
C ASP A 72 -8.73 -0.94 -14.61
N ILE A 73 -7.95 -0.92 -15.68
CA ILE A 73 -6.55 -1.36 -15.67
C ILE A 73 -5.74 -0.52 -14.67
N SER A 74 -5.85 0.82 -14.74
CA SER A 74 -5.09 1.72 -13.86
C SER A 74 -5.44 1.53 -12.40
N SER A 75 -6.72 1.37 -12.08
CA SER A 75 -7.24 1.11 -10.74
C SER A 75 -6.74 -0.23 -10.18
N ILE A 76 -6.81 -1.29 -10.99
CA ILE A 76 -6.32 -2.63 -10.62
C ILE A 76 -4.81 -2.58 -10.35
N LEU A 77 -4.03 -1.96 -11.23
CA LEU A 77 -2.58 -1.86 -11.08
C LEU A 77 -2.21 -0.99 -9.85
N ALA A 78 -2.92 0.10 -9.60
CA ALA A 78 -2.74 0.92 -8.40
C ALA A 78 -2.99 0.12 -7.12
N GLN A 79 -4.06 -0.67 -7.09
CA GLN A 79 -4.37 -1.55 -5.95
C GLN A 79 -3.31 -2.64 -5.76
N ALA A 80 -2.78 -3.21 -6.86
CA ALA A 80 -1.72 -4.21 -6.81
C ALA A 80 -0.41 -3.64 -6.24
N VAL A 81 -0.04 -2.43 -6.67
CA VAL A 81 1.14 -1.70 -6.16
C VAL A 81 0.96 -1.36 -4.68
N TYR A 82 -0.19 -0.82 -4.29
CA TYR A 82 -0.50 -0.55 -2.88
C TYR A 82 -0.40 -1.83 -2.03
N THR A 83 -0.98 -2.93 -2.52
CA THR A 83 -0.89 -4.23 -1.85
C THR A 83 0.55 -4.69 -1.69
N ALA A 84 1.39 -4.46 -2.72
CA ALA A 84 2.80 -4.82 -2.68
C ALA A 84 3.63 -3.97 -1.70
N LEU A 85 3.29 -2.69 -1.54
CA LEU A 85 3.94 -1.80 -0.58
C LEU A 85 3.57 -2.16 0.86
N GLU A 86 2.29 -2.47 1.12
CA GLU A 86 1.80 -2.75 2.47
C GLU A 86 2.09 -4.18 2.92
N ASN A 87 1.83 -5.17 2.06
CA ASN A 87 1.83 -6.58 2.43
C ASN A 87 2.99 -7.38 1.82
N GLY A 88 3.65 -6.83 0.79
CA GLY A 88 4.75 -7.49 0.09
C GLY A 88 4.44 -7.85 -1.37
N ILE A 89 5.51 -8.01 -2.15
CA ILE A 89 5.42 -8.23 -3.61
C ILE A 89 4.65 -9.50 -3.95
N LEU A 90 4.76 -10.56 -3.13
CA LEU A 90 4.08 -11.84 -3.38
C LEU A 90 2.56 -11.69 -3.26
N GLU A 91 2.10 -10.84 -2.36
CA GLU A 91 0.70 -10.52 -2.10
C GLU A 91 0.13 -9.69 -3.25
N GLY A 92 0.90 -8.72 -3.77
CA GLY A 92 0.55 -7.99 -5.00
C GLY A 92 0.43 -8.91 -6.22
N ILE A 93 1.39 -9.84 -6.40
CA ILE A 93 1.33 -10.86 -7.46
C ILE A 93 0.11 -11.77 -7.27
N ALA A 94 -0.16 -12.22 -6.04
CA ALA A 94 -1.30 -13.06 -5.73
C ALA A 94 -2.64 -12.34 -6.01
N PHE A 95 -2.71 -11.03 -5.75
CA PHE A 95 -3.86 -10.20 -6.10
C PHE A 95 -4.10 -10.19 -7.62
N ILE A 96 -3.08 -9.89 -8.42
CA ILE A 96 -3.24 -9.86 -9.89
C ILE A 96 -3.54 -11.24 -10.47
N LYS A 97 -2.88 -12.30 -9.99
CA LYS A 97 -3.10 -13.67 -10.49
C LYS A 97 -4.55 -14.14 -10.32
N LYS A 98 -5.29 -13.64 -9.34
CA LYS A 98 -6.72 -13.96 -9.16
C LYS A 98 -7.59 -13.45 -10.30
N LEU A 99 -7.16 -12.40 -11.00
CA LEU A 99 -7.87 -11.82 -12.14
C LEU A 99 -7.71 -12.65 -13.42
N GLN A 100 -6.85 -13.68 -13.39
CA GLN A 100 -6.61 -14.61 -14.51
C GLN A 100 -6.22 -13.90 -15.82
N ASN A 101 -5.60 -12.73 -15.68
CA ASN A 101 -5.24 -11.89 -16.80
C ASN A 101 -3.71 -11.76 -16.90
N PRO A 102 -3.07 -12.44 -17.86
CA PRO A 102 -1.62 -12.54 -17.91
C PRO A 102 -0.94 -11.20 -18.24
N TYR A 103 -1.56 -10.31 -19.02
CA TYR A 103 -0.91 -9.03 -19.35
C TYR A 103 -0.88 -8.08 -18.15
N LEU A 104 -1.88 -8.13 -17.24
CA LEU A 104 -1.86 -7.30 -16.02
C LEU A 104 -0.66 -7.65 -15.13
N LEU A 105 -0.24 -8.91 -15.14
CA LEU A 105 0.94 -9.34 -14.40
C LEU A 105 2.22 -8.75 -15.00
N ASP A 106 2.29 -8.67 -16.33
CA ASP A 106 3.42 -8.07 -17.05
C ASP A 106 3.47 -6.55 -16.82
N GLN A 107 2.35 -5.86 -16.97
CA GLN A 107 2.25 -4.43 -16.68
C GLN A 107 2.58 -4.11 -15.22
N PHE A 108 2.17 -4.95 -14.28
CA PHE A 108 2.52 -4.78 -12.88
C PHE A 108 4.02 -4.97 -12.63
N HIS A 109 4.62 -5.96 -13.29
CA HIS A 109 6.07 -6.11 -13.29
C HIS A 109 6.75 -4.86 -13.85
N ASP A 110 6.30 -4.33 -14.98
CA ASP A 110 6.89 -3.15 -15.64
C ASP A 110 6.76 -1.88 -14.79
N ILE A 111 5.64 -1.71 -14.10
CA ILE A 111 5.45 -0.61 -13.15
C ILE A 111 6.46 -0.71 -11.99
N LEU A 112 6.64 -1.90 -11.41
CA LEU A 112 7.55 -2.09 -10.29
C LEU A 112 9.03 -2.00 -10.70
N ALA A 113 9.41 -2.79 -11.72
CA ALA A 113 10.79 -2.99 -12.16
C ALA A 113 11.28 -1.94 -13.15
N GLY A 114 10.38 -1.31 -13.90
CA GLY A 114 10.67 -0.18 -14.78
C GLY A 114 10.42 1.14 -14.05
N HIS A 115 9.16 1.52 -13.91
CA HIS A 115 8.78 2.87 -13.47
C HIS A 115 9.30 3.23 -12.08
N PHE A 116 8.97 2.42 -11.06
CA PHE A 116 9.34 2.73 -9.67
C PHE A 116 10.80 2.44 -9.35
N TYR A 117 11.37 1.38 -9.93
CA TYR A 117 12.80 1.12 -9.79
C TYR A 117 13.65 2.28 -10.34
N ASP A 118 13.35 2.76 -11.54
CA ASP A 118 14.02 3.92 -12.13
C ASP A 118 13.85 5.18 -11.28
N LEU A 119 12.65 5.39 -10.75
CA LEU A 119 12.39 6.50 -9.82
C LEU A 119 13.30 6.42 -8.59
N LEU A 120 13.40 5.24 -7.98
CA LEU A 120 14.22 5.03 -6.78
C LEU A 120 15.72 5.21 -7.07
N ILE A 121 16.21 4.82 -8.25
CA ILE A 121 17.58 5.13 -8.70
C ILE A 121 17.76 6.63 -8.88
N LYS A 122 16.87 7.30 -9.62
CA LYS A 122 16.95 8.76 -9.89
C LYS A 122 16.94 9.58 -8.60
N ARG A 123 16.22 9.11 -7.58
CA ARG A 123 16.16 9.73 -6.24
C ARG A 123 17.32 9.34 -5.32
N GLY A 124 18.26 8.51 -5.79
CA GLY A 124 19.41 8.04 -5.02
C GLY A 124 19.06 7.12 -3.86
N LYS A 125 17.87 6.51 -3.88
CA LYS A 125 17.41 5.56 -2.85
C LYS A 125 17.92 4.14 -3.12
N LEU A 126 18.11 3.80 -4.40
CA LEU A 126 18.69 2.54 -4.83
C LEU A 126 19.93 2.77 -5.71
N LYS A 127 20.81 1.79 -5.74
CA LYS A 127 21.93 1.73 -6.69
C LYS A 127 21.46 0.99 -7.95
N PRO A 128 21.92 1.41 -9.14
CA PRO A 128 21.67 0.63 -10.35
C PRO A 128 22.27 -0.76 -10.18
N LEU A 129 21.49 -1.78 -10.53
CA LEU A 129 21.97 -3.15 -10.66
C LEU A 129 23.00 -3.16 -11.80
N LYS A 130 24.22 -3.59 -11.48
CA LYS A 130 25.32 -3.76 -12.45
C LYS A 130 25.24 -5.12 -13.11
#